data_AF-A0A7C3NLB4-F1
#
_entry.id   AF-A0A7C3NLB4-F1
#
_cell.length_a   1.000
_cell.length_b   1.000
_cell.length_c   1.000
_cell.angle_alpha   90.00
_cell.angle_beta   90.00
_cell.angle_gamma   90.00
#
_symmetry.space_group_name_H-M   'P 1'
#
loop_
_entity.id
_entity.type
_entity.pdbx_description
1 polymer ?
#
loop_
_entity_poly.entity_id
_entity_poly.type
_entity_poly.pdbx_seq_one_letter_code
_entity_poly.pdbx_strand_id
1 'polypeptide(L)'
;MVQLRMEGVSAAYSITLGPAPWFRVAGNFIRQGPRGTIVATYYNHQWEVQSRFFTRFECRDPLLIHFEDAAGGSTEDYGAFSHFQAADGVLYADNKLFAKFIEESQLWHCYVTENFWPVLVFKPAGQMV
;
A
#
# COMPACT_ATOMS: atom_id res chain seq x y z
N MET A 1 -0.59 -14.91 -1.07
CA MET A 1 -1.39 -13.85 -1.74
C MET A 1 -1.64 -12.76 -0.70
N VAL A 2 -1.75 -11.50 -1.12
CA VAL A 2 -1.98 -10.35 -0.24
C VAL A 2 -3.48 -10.06 -0.15
N GLN A 3 -3.96 -9.67 1.03
CA GLN A 3 -5.30 -9.13 1.23
C GLN A 3 -5.20 -7.79 1.94
N LEU A 4 -5.83 -6.75 1.38
CA LEU A 4 -5.90 -5.43 2.00
C LEU A 4 -7.25 -5.28 2.69
N ARG A 5 -7.25 -4.98 3.98
CA ARG A 5 -8.47 -4.64 4.70
C ARG A 5 -8.60 -3.13 4.72
N MET A 6 -9.63 -2.61 4.05
CA MET A 6 -9.98 -1.19 4.07
C MET A 6 -10.91 -0.93 5.25
N GLU A 7 -10.65 0.11 6.04
CA GLU A 7 -11.48 0.46 7.19
C GLU A 7 -11.93 1.92 7.12
N GLY A 8 -13.23 2.13 7.33
CA GLY A 8 -13.84 3.44 7.39
C GLY A 8 -13.78 4.06 8.79
N VAL A 9 -14.49 5.18 8.98
CA VAL A 9 -14.55 5.91 10.25
C VAL A 9 -15.15 5.06 11.39
N SER A 10 -16.02 4.11 11.06
CA SER A 10 -16.50 3.11 12.00
C SER A 10 -16.03 1.72 11.58
N ALA A 11 -15.54 0.94 12.54
CA ALA A 11 -15.06 -0.44 12.32
C ALA A 11 -16.17 -1.37 11.78
N ALA A 12 -17.44 -0.99 11.92
CA ALA A 12 -18.57 -1.70 11.31
C ALA A 12 -18.58 -1.64 9.76
N TYR A 13 -17.78 -0.75 9.17
CA TYR A 13 -17.64 -0.58 7.73
C TYR A 13 -16.20 -0.90 7.31
N SER A 14 -15.92 -2.19 7.12
CA SER A 14 -14.67 -2.65 6.50
C SER A 14 -14.96 -3.53 5.30
N ILE A 15 -14.05 -3.50 4.32
CA ILE A 15 -14.06 -4.38 3.17
C ILE A 15 -12.67 -4.97 2.97
N THR A 16 -12.59 -6.06 2.22
CA THR A 16 -11.31 -6.69 1.88
C THR A 16 -11.09 -6.63 0.36
N LEU A 17 -9.93 -6.15 -0.06
CA LEU A 17 -9.44 -6.23 -1.43
C LEU A 17 -8.52 -7.44 -1.59
N GLY A 18 -8.52 -8.05 -2.77
CA GLY A 18 -7.80 -9.30 -3.03
C GLY A 18 -8.65 -10.55 -2.76
N PRO A 19 -8.02 -11.73 -2.61
CA PRO A 19 -6.58 -11.97 -2.61
C PRO A 19 -5.90 -11.61 -3.94
N ALA A 20 -4.67 -11.10 -3.87
CA ALA A 20 -3.90 -10.71 -5.06
C ALA A 20 -2.43 -11.13 -4.95
N PRO A 21 -1.72 -11.35 -6.07
CA PRO A 21 -0.29 -11.62 -6.04
C PRO A 21 0.52 -10.39 -5.61
N TRP A 22 -0.03 -9.19 -5.80
CA TRP A 22 0.57 -7.93 -5.38
C TRP A 22 -0.48 -6.81 -5.39
N PHE A 23 -0.16 -5.73 -4.67
CA PHE A 23 -0.81 -4.43 -4.80
C PHE A 23 0.24 -3.36 -5.09
N ARG A 24 -0.09 -2.41 -5.97
CA ARG A 24 0.74 -1.24 -6.28
C ARG A 24 -0.01 0.02 -5.90
N VAL A 25 0.63 0.93 -5.17
CA VAL A 25 0.10 2.25 -4.87
C VAL A 25 0.93 3.28 -5.62
N ALA A 26 0.34 3.84 -6.68
CA ALA A 26 0.99 4.77 -7.60
C ALA A 26 0.14 6.02 -7.73
N GLY A 27 0.70 7.17 -7.33
CA GLY A 27 -0.06 8.40 -7.13
C GLY A 27 -1.29 8.14 -6.26
N ASN A 28 -2.46 8.48 -6.78
CA ASN A 28 -3.74 8.35 -6.10
C ASN A 28 -4.47 7.02 -6.36
N PHE A 29 -3.81 5.97 -6.84
CA PHE A 29 -4.49 4.70 -7.15
C PHE A 29 -3.87 3.50 -6.44
N ILE A 30 -4.72 2.61 -5.92
CA ILE A 30 -4.34 1.23 -5.61
C ILE A 30 -4.71 0.35 -6.80
N ARG A 31 -3.72 -0.37 -7.32
CA ARG A 31 -3.89 -1.38 -8.36
C ARG A 31 -3.66 -2.76 -7.81
N GLN A 32 -4.50 -3.69 -8.25
CA GLN A 32 -4.43 -5.09 -7.86
C GLN A 32 -3.89 -5.95 -9.01
N GLY A 33 -2.91 -6.81 -8.71
CA GLY A 33 -2.42 -7.81 -9.65
C GLY A 33 -3.40 -8.97 -9.89
N PRO A 34 -3.19 -9.80 -10.94
CA PRO A 34 -2.11 -9.67 -11.93
C PRO A 34 -2.44 -8.67 -13.05
N ARG A 35 -3.71 -8.27 -13.20
CA ARG A 35 -4.15 -7.43 -14.33
C ARG A 35 -3.88 -5.93 -14.14
N GLY A 36 -3.48 -5.49 -12.95
CA GLY A 36 -3.25 -4.08 -12.64
C GLY A 36 -4.54 -3.23 -12.60
N THR A 37 -5.67 -3.88 -12.34
CA THR A 37 -6.98 -3.23 -12.22
C THR A 37 -6.97 -2.25 -11.05
N ILE A 38 -7.49 -1.05 -11.26
CA ILE A 38 -7.67 -0.07 -10.17
C ILE A 38 -8.76 -0.60 -9.25
N VAL A 39 -8.45 -0.71 -7.97
CA VAL A 39 -9.37 -1.20 -6.93
C VAL A 39 -9.67 -0.15 -5.87
N ALA A 40 -8.86 0.91 -5.79
CA ALA A 40 -9.14 2.07 -4.96
C ALA A 40 -8.57 3.35 -5.59
N THR A 41 -9.23 4.47 -5.33
CA THR A 41 -8.76 5.82 -5.72
C THR A 41 -8.69 6.69 -4.48
N TYR A 42 -7.62 7.46 -4.32
CA TYR A 42 -7.44 8.39 -3.21
C TYR A 42 -7.90 9.79 -3.59
N TYR A 43 -8.78 10.37 -2.79
CA TYR A 43 -9.31 11.72 -2.96
C TYR A 43 -9.82 12.25 -1.60
N ASN A 44 -9.59 13.54 -1.31
CA ASN A 44 -9.98 14.19 -0.05
C ASN A 44 -9.59 13.38 1.21
N HIS A 45 -8.33 12.93 1.28
CA HIS A 45 -7.79 12.13 2.38
C HIS A 45 -8.49 10.78 2.63
N GLN A 46 -9.19 10.25 1.63
CA GLN A 46 -9.94 9.00 1.70
C GLN A 46 -9.70 8.13 0.48
N TRP A 47 -9.70 6.81 0.69
CA TRP A 47 -9.77 5.81 -0.37
C TRP A 47 -11.22 5.54 -0.73
N GLU A 48 -11.59 5.87 -1.96
CA GLU A 48 -12.83 5.41 -2.58
C GLU A 48 -12.65 3.99 -3.12
N VAL A 49 -13.50 3.07 -2.69
CA VAL A 49 -13.65 1.72 -3.25
C VAL A 49 -15.13 1.45 -3.48
N GLN A 50 -15.52 1.15 -4.72
CA GLN A 50 -16.91 0.83 -5.07
C GLN A 50 -17.90 1.86 -4.50
N SER A 51 -17.59 3.16 -4.64
CA SER A 51 -18.38 4.29 -4.13
C SER A 51 -18.53 4.35 -2.61
N ARG A 52 -17.64 3.70 -1.86
CA ARG A 52 -17.52 3.80 -0.40
C ARG A 52 -16.17 4.39 -0.03
N PHE A 53 -16.13 5.17 1.05
CA PHE A 53 -14.93 5.87 1.49
C PHE A 53 -14.32 5.22 2.73
N PHE A 54 -13.00 5.05 2.69
CA PHE A 54 -12.19 4.43 3.74
C PHE A 54 -11.02 5.35 4.09
N THR A 55 -10.67 5.45 5.37
CA THR A 55 -9.59 6.35 5.83
C THR A 55 -8.26 5.62 5.98
N ARG A 56 -8.29 4.29 6.04
CA ARG A 56 -7.09 3.47 6.20
C ARG A 56 -7.20 2.12 5.50
N PHE A 57 -6.05 1.53 5.23
CA PHE A 57 -5.96 0.14 4.81
C PHE A 57 -4.83 -0.57 5.56
N GLU A 58 -5.00 -1.84 5.86
CA GLU A 58 -4.02 -2.67 6.55
C GLU A 58 -3.87 -4.04 5.90
N CYS A 59 -2.74 -4.70 6.15
CA CYS A 59 -2.59 -6.13 5.93
C CYS A 59 -1.93 -6.74 7.16
N ARG A 60 -2.42 -7.90 7.58
CA ARG A 60 -1.97 -8.63 8.77
C ARG A 60 -1.25 -9.94 8.43
N ASP A 61 -1.04 -10.20 7.14
CA ASP A 61 -0.27 -11.34 6.67
C ASP A 61 1.20 -10.93 6.50
N PRO A 62 2.16 -11.88 6.49
CA PRO A 62 3.55 -11.56 6.18
C PRO A 62 3.75 -11.06 4.74
N LEU A 63 4.42 -9.93 4.58
CA LEU A 63 4.67 -9.32 3.28
C LEU A 63 6.00 -8.59 3.16
N LEU A 64 6.40 -8.45 1.91
CA LEU A 64 7.55 -7.66 1.48
C LEU A 64 7.05 -6.37 0.84
N ILE A 65 7.82 -5.31 1.03
CA ILE A 65 7.61 -3.99 0.44
C ILE A 65 8.79 -3.67 -0.45
N HIS A 66 8.55 -3.14 -1.63
CA HIS A 66 9.59 -2.49 -2.43
C HIS A 66 9.01 -1.25 -3.12
N PHE A 67 9.90 -0.38 -3.59
CA PHE A 67 9.52 0.79 -4.38
C PHE A 67 9.99 0.63 -5.82
N GLU A 68 9.25 1.21 -6.75
CA GLU A 68 9.60 1.22 -8.18
C GLU A 68 9.69 2.67 -8.67
N ASP A 69 10.63 2.93 -9.58
CA ASP A 69 10.75 4.19 -10.31
C ASP A 69 10.07 4.12 -11.69
N ALA A 70 10.05 5.26 -12.40
CA ALA A 70 9.45 5.34 -13.73
C ALA A 70 10.30 4.68 -14.85
N ALA A 71 11.57 4.44 -14.61
CA ALA A 71 12.51 3.80 -15.55
C ALA A 71 12.53 2.26 -15.42
N GLY A 72 11.75 1.70 -14.48
CA GLY A 72 11.70 0.26 -14.21
C GLY A 72 12.74 -0.21 -13.20
N GLY A 73 13.47 0.70 -12.56
CA GLY A 73 14.29 0.40 -11.40
C GLY A 73 13.42 0.15 -10.16
N SER A 74 13.94 -0.63 -9.22
CA SER A 74 13.29 -0.88 -7.94
C SER A 74 14.30 -0.92 -6.80
N THR A 75 13.84 -0.67 -5.59
CA THR A 75 14.62 -0.99 -4.40
C THR A 75 14.73 -2.51 -4.22
N GLU A 76 15.58 -2.93 -3.27
CA GLU A 76 15.45 -4.25 -2.66
C GLU A 76 14.12 -4.40 -1.91
N ASP A 77 13.82 -5.64 -1.53
CA ASP A 77 12.66 -5.96 -0.71
C ASP A 77 12.95 -5.66 0.77
N TYR A 78 12.06 -4.88 1.40
CA TYR A 78 12.04 -4.66 2.83
C TYR A 78 11.04 -5.62 3.49
N GLY A 79 11.44 -6.18 4.63
CA GLY A 79 10.64 -7.13 5.40
C GLY A 79 11.32 -8.51 5.50
N ALA A 80 10.60 -9.60 5.75
CA ALA A 80 9.14 -9.68 5.86
C ALA A 80 8.59 -8.93 7.09
N PHE A 81 7.57 -8.09 6.88
CA PHE A 81 6.82 -7.46 7.96
C PHE A 81 5.61 -8.31 8.32
N SER A 82 5.25 -8.34 9.60
CA SER A 82 4.09 -9.10 10.08
C SER A 82 2.79 -8.30 9.97
N HIS A 83 2.89 -6.98 9.97
CA HIS A 83 1.76 -6.07 9.86
C HIS A 83 2.15 -4.80 9.11
N PHE A 84 1.25 -4.29 8.30
CA PHE A 84 1.30 -2.90 7.89
C PHE A 84 -0.04 -2.21 8.00
N GLN A 85 0.04 -0.89 8.10
CA GLN A 85 -1.10 0.00 8.10
C GLN A 85 -0.75 1.28 7.35
N ALA A 86 -1.62 1.71 6.46
CA ALA A 86 -1.57 3.03 5.87
C ALA A 86 -2.77 3.86 6.32
N ALA A 87 -2.53 5.05 6.84
CA ALA A 87 -3.56 6.01 7.22
C ALA A 87 -3.07 7.43 6.96
N ASP A 88 -3.93 8.29 6.40
CA ASP A 88 -3.60 9.69 6.10
C ASP A 88 -2.29 9.87 5.31
N GLY A 89 -2.11 9.04 4.28
CA GLY A 89 -0.90 9.01 3.47
C GLY A 89 0.36 8.45 4.18
N VAL A 90 0.30 8.13 5.47
CA VAL A 90 1.44 7.59 6.23
C VAL A 90 1.38 6.07 6.26
N LEU A 91 2.47 5.41 5.88
CA LEU A 91 2.64 3.97 5.94
C LEU A 91 3.49 3.57 7.15
N TYR A 92 2.95 2.66 7.95
CA TYR A 92 3.61 2.00 9.06
C TYR A 92 3.84 0.53 8.73
N ALA A 93 5.04 0.03 9.01
CA ALA A 93 5.39 -1.39 8.96
C ALA A 93 5.81 -1.83 10.36
N ASP A 94 5.16 -2.87 10.91
CA ASP A 94 5.33 -3.35 12.28
C ASP A 94 5.33 -2.20 13.33
N ASN A 95 4.35 -1.31 13.23
CA ASN A 95 4.16 -0.11 14.07
C ASN A 95 5.29 0.94 14.00
N LYS A 96 6.18 0.87 13.01
CA LYS A 96 7.21 1.88 12.75
C LYS A 96 6.89 2.66 11.49
N LEU A 97 7.12 3.97 11.55
CA LEU A 97 7.02 4.84 10.39
C LEU A 97 7.98 4.34 9.29
N PHE A 98 7.43 4.06 8.11
CA PHE A 98 8.21 3.46 7.02
C PHE A 98 8.26 4.36 5.79
N ALA A 99 7.11 4.90 5.39
CA ALA A 99 7.02 5.84 4.28
C ALA A 99 5.87 6.82 4.47
N LYS A 100 5.92 7.93 3.73
CA LYS A 100 4.82 8.91 3.65
C LYS A 100 4.56 9.28 2.20
N PHE A 101 3.30 9.24 1.81
CA PHE A 101 2.83 9.77 0.55
C PHE A 101 2.75 11.30 0.63
N ILE A 102 3.34 11.97 -0.35
CA ILE A 102 3.39 13.43 -0.48
C ILE A 102 2.41 13.83 -1.58
N GLU A 103 1.23 14.31 -1.19
CA GLU A 103 0.11 14.57 -2.10
C GLU A 103 0.46 15.58 -3.20
N GLU A 104 1.26 16.61 -2.90
CA GLU A 104 1.64 17.66 -3.85
C GLU A 104 2.51 17.11 -5.00
N SER A 105 3.34 16.12 -4.71
CA SER A 105 4.24 15.51 -5.71
C SER A 105 3.75 14.17 -6.24
N GLN A 106 2.75 13.57 -5.60
CA GLN A 106 2.28 12.21 -5.86
C GLN A 106 3.38 11.14 -5.72
N LEU A 107 4.35 11.38 -4.82
CA LEU A 107 5.47 10.48 -4.55
C LEU A 107 5.42 9.95 -3.11
N TRP A 108 5.96 8.75 -2.93
CA TRP A 108 6.26 8.15 -1.64
C TRP A 108 7.65 8.55 -1.19
N HIS A 109 7.76 9.24 -0.06
CA HIS A 109 9.02 9.40 0.66
C HIS A 109 9.29 8.13 1.47
N CYS A 110 10.30 7.36 1.06
CA CYS A 110 10.81 6.22 1.81
C CYS A 110 11.83 6.71 2.85
N TYR A 111 11.54 6.52 4.13
CA TYR A 111 12.43 7.00 5.20
C TYR A 111 13.71 6.17 5.35
N VAL A 112 13.73 4.93 4.86
CA VAL A 112 14.91 4.06 4.92
C VAL A 112 16.02 4.56 3.97
N THR A 113 15.63 5.00 2.77
CA THR A 113 16.57 5.46 1.74
C THR A 113 16.65 6.99 1.64
N GLU A 114 15.84 7.71 2.40
CA GLU A 114 15.63 9.17 2.29
C GLU A 114 15.39 9.62 0.84
N ASN A 115 14.59 8.86 0.09
CA ASN A 115 14.34 9.11 -1.34
C ASN A 115 12.85 9.03 -1.69
N PHE A 116 12.49 9.62 -2.83
CA PHE A 116 11.13 9.74 -3.31
C PHE A 116 10.87 8.79 -4.48
N TRP A 117 9.78 8.03 -4.38
CA TRP A 117 9.44 6.97 -5.33
C TRP A 117 8.00 7.11 -5.82
N PRO A 118 7.74 6.96 -7.13
CA PRO A 118 6.38 7.09 -7.67
C PRO A 118 5.48 5.91 -7.31
N VAL A 119 6.04 4.73 -7.02
CA VAL A 119 5.27 3.51 -6.79
C VAL A 119 5.76 2.79 -5.53
N LEU A 120 4.81 2.46 -4.67
CA LEU A 120 4.97 1.53 -3.54
C LEU A 120 4.32 0.20 -3.91
N VAL A 121 4.99 -0.92 -3.62
CA VAL A 121 4.49 -2.26 -3.94
C VAL A 121 4.44 -3.14 -2.70
N PHE A 122 3.34 -3.87 -2.55
CA PHE A 122 3.17 -4.92 -1.55
C PHE A 122 3.09 -6.27 -2.25
N LYS A 123 3.86 -7.25 -1.78
CA LYS A 123 3.79 -8.64 -2.24
C LYS A 123 3.92 -9.61 -1.08
N PRO A 124 3.40 -10.85 -1.18
CA PRO A 124 3.53 -11.83 -0.11
C PRO A 124 5.01 -12.08 0.19
N ALA A 125 5.36 -12.23 1.47
CA ALA A 125 6.62 -12.87 1.81
C ALA A 125 6.50 -14.32 1.34
N GLY A 126 7.29 -14.71 0.35
CA GLY A 126 7.34 -16.11 -0.07
C GLY A 126 7.61 -16.98 1.16
N GLN A 127 6.93 -18.12 1.28
CA GLN A 127 7.43 -19.16 2.19
C GLN A 127 8.85 -19.47 1.74
N MET A 128 9.85 -19.14 2.56
CA MET A 128 11.13 -19.83 2.47
C MET A 128 10.81 -21.30 2.72
N VAL A 129 10.85 -22.10 1.66
CA VAL A 129 10.77 -23.56 1.72
C VAL A 129 12.18 -24.09 1.92
#